data_AF-A0A1F4HMY3-F1
#
_entry.id   AF-A0A1F4HMY3-F1
#
_cell.length_a   1.000
_cell.length_b   1.000
_cell.length_c   1.000
_cell.angle_alpha   90.00
_cell.angle_beta   90.00
_cell.angle_gamma   90.00
#
_symmetry.space_group_name_H-M   'P 1'
#
loop_
_entity.id
_entity.type
_entity.pdbx_description
1 polymer ?
#
loop_
_entity_poly.entity_id
_entity_poly.type
_entity_poly.pdbx_seq_one_letter_code
_entity_poly.pdbx_strand_id
1 'polypeptide(L)'
;MQRELLLPDEQAPDFQPLEVARFLADATARHYLGRLAEVDCWAVSLPAPPPGWQPRPLRSAMQSLVPVLGALAGRAAQALEWDRSHRFCGVCGTPTALAGFVEAGESLEDCVHREVAEEVAVTVQDLRYYGSQSWPFPHSLMVAFTARWVGGEIVPQPGEIEHAQWFAIDALPGIPPRFSIAGHLIRDTVAAMQAGGWG
;
A
#
# COMPACT_ATOMS: atom_id res chain seq x y z
N MET A 1 13.63 -6.17 0.48
CA MET A 1 12.69 -7.20 0.03
C MET A 1 12.45 -8.14 1.19
N GLN A 2 11.22 -8.21 1.69
CA GLN A 2 10.76 -9.31 2.56
C GLN A 2 11.11 -10.63 1.86
N ARG A 3 12.09 -11.36 2.40
CA ARG A 3 12.68 -12.53 1.71
C ARG A 3 12.15 -13.85 2.22
N GLU A 4 11.38 -13.83 3.30
CA GLU A 4 10.93 -15.02 4.00
C GLU A 4 9.43 -14.94 4.25
N LEU A 5 8.76 -16.08 4.06
CA LEU A 5 7.36 -16.30 4.43
C LEU A 5 7.36 -17.27 5.61
N LEU A 6 6.63 -16.93 6.67
CA LEU A 6 6.40 -17.84 7.78
C LEU A 6 5.41 -18.91 7.32
N LEU A 7 5.77 -20.18 7.51
CA LEU A 7 4.90 -21.33 7.27
C LEU A 7 4.89 -22.25 8.50
N PRO A 8 3.78 -22.92 8.82
CA PRO A 8 3.74 -23.89 9.91
C PRO A 8 4.67 -25.09 9.61
N ASP A 9 5.18 -25.70 10.67
CA ASP A 9 6.15 -26.81 10.60
C ASP A 9 5.59 -28.05 9.90
N GLU A 10 4.29 -28.31 10.04
CA GLU A 10 3.61 -29.40 9.36
C GLU A 10 3.20 -28.95 7.94
N GLN A 11 3.71 -29.69 6.94
CA GLN A 11 3.29 -29.60 5.54
C GLN A 11 1.82 -30.04 5.42
N ALA A 12 0.87 -29.18 5.80
CA ALA A 12 -0.53 -29.39 5.45
C ALA A 12 -0.76 -28.73 4.07
N PRO A 13 -1.05 -29.50 3.01
CA PRO A 13 -1.35 -28.96 1.69
C PRO A 13 -2.64 -28.12 1.67
N ASP A 14 -3.46 -28.22 2.71
CA ASP A 14 -4.68 -27.47 2.92
C ASP A 14 -4.46 -26.41 4.00
N PHE A 15 -4.02 -25.22 3.58
CA PHE A 15 -3.99 -24.04 4.43
C PHE A 15 -5.41 -23.73 4.91
N GLN A 16 -5.74 -24.10 6.14
CA GLN A 16 -6.99 -23.65 6.74
C GLN A 16 -6.89 -22.16 7.10
N PRO A 17 -8.00 -21.41 7.00
CA PRO A 17 -8.06 -20.04 7.48
C PRO A 17 -7.58 -19.97 8.93
N LEU A 18 -6.72 -18.99 9.21
CA LEU A 18 -6.17 -18.76 10.54
C LEU A 18 -7.03 -17.74 11.29
N GLU A 19 -7.04 -17.84 12.62
CA GLU A 19 -7.57 -16.80 13.51
C GLU A 19 -6.70 -15.54 13.41
N VAL A 20 -6.97 -14.70 12.42
CA VAL A 20 -6.12 -13.56 12.02
C VAL A 20 -5.97 -12.53 13.13
N ALA A 21 -6.98 -12.37 13.99
CA ALA A 21 -6.98 -11.43 15.11
C ALA A 21 -5.76 -11.62 16.04
N ARG A 22 -5.33 -12.87 16.25
CA ARG A 22 -4.13 -13.18 17.04
C ARG A 22 -2.87 -12.59 16.42
N PHE A 23 -2.74 -12.66 15.09
CA PHE A 23 -1.56 -12.21 14.39
C PHE A 23 -1.55 -10.69 14.19
N LEU A 24 -2.72 -10.09 13.99
CA LEU A 24 -2.86 -8.64 13.83
C LEU A 24 -2.52 -7.87 15.12
N ALA A 25 -2.76 -8.46 16.29
CA ALA A 25 -2.45 -7.84 17.57
C ALA A 25 -0.94 -7.59 17.77
N ASP A 26 -0.10 -8.51 17.29
CA ASP A 26 1.36 -8.47 17.46
C ASP A 26 2.09 -7.96 16.20
N ALA A 27 1.35 -7.56 15.15
CA ALA A 27 1.93 -7.17 13.87
C ALA A 27 2.59 -5.78 13.92
N THR A 28 3.79 -5.68 13.36
CA THR A 28 4.50 -4.40 13.16
C THR A 28 4.09 -3.70 11.86
N ALA A 29 3.47 -4.43 10.93
CA ALA A 29 2.87 -3.93 9.71
C ALA A 29 1.75 -4.89 9.30
N ARG A 30 0.65 -4.35 8.75
CA ARG A 30 -0.53 -5.12 8.35
C ARG A 30 -1.14 -4.50 7.09
N HIS A 31 -1.50 -5.34 6.13
CA HIS A 31 -2.11 -4.93 4.86
C HIS A 31 -3.22 -5.92 4.53
N TYR A 32 -4.42 -5.42 4.26
CA TYR A 32 -5.51 -6.25 3.75
C TYR A 32 -5.29 -6.51 2.25
N LEU A 33 -5.52 -7.74 1.80
CA LEU A 33 -5.25 -8.16 0.41
C LEU A 33 -6.52 -8.54 -0.38
N GLY A 34 -7.69 -8.34 0.23
CA GLY A 34 -8.99 -8.78 -0.28
C GLY A 34 -9.40 -10.18 0.19
N ARG A 35 -10.42 -10.75 -0.48
CA ARG A 35 -10.96 -12.09 -0.18
C ARG A 35 -10.56 -13.13 -1.21
N LEU A 36 -10.20 -14.33 -0.75
CA LEU A 36 -10.01 -15.52 -1.58
C LEU A 36 -10.96 -16.63 -1.12
N ALA A 37 -11.87 -17.06 -2.00
CA ALA A 37 -12.87 -18.09 -1.68
C ALA A 37 -13.60 -17.80 -0.35
N GLU A 38 -14.06 -16.55 -0.19
CA GLU A 38 -14.73 -16.03 1.01
C GLU A 38 -13.85 -15.85 2.26
N VAL A 39 -12.56 -16.15 2.18
CA VAL A 39 -11.61 -15.97 3.29
C VAL A 39 -10.86 -14.65 3.15
N ASP A 40 -10.91 -13.83 4.21
CA ASP A 40 -10.16 -12.58 4.30
C ASP A 40 -8.65 -12.85 4.31
N CYS A 41 -7.93 -12.22 3.40
CA CYS A 41 -6.50 -12.40 3.24
C CYS A 41 -5.74 -11.18 3.75
N TRP A 42 -4.77 -11.40 4.61
CA TRP A 42 -3.95 -10.35 5.21
C TRP A 42 -2.46 -10.63 5.00
N ALA A 43 -1.67 -9.60 4.72
CA ALA A 43 -0.23 -9.62 4.88
C ALA A 43 0.14 -9.01 6.23
N VAL A 44 0.95 -9.70 7.01
CA VAL A 44 1.42 -9.21 8.31
C VAL A 44 2.92 -9.38 8.45
N SER A 45 3.58 -8.39 9.06
CA SER A 45 4.96 -8.50 9.53
C SER A 45 4.94 -8.70 11.03
N LEU A 46 5.60 -9.75 11.53
CA LEU A 46 5.69 -10.06 12.95
C LEU A 46 7.12 -9.81 13.45
N PRO A 47 7.30 -9.40 14.72
CA PRO A 47 8.62 -9.15 15.29
C PRO A 47 9.45 -10.44 15.45
N ALA A 48 8.78 -11.60 15.56
CA ALA A 48 9.41 -12.92 15.62
C ALA A 48 8.44 -14.01 15.10
N PRO A 49 8.95 -15.17 14.64
CA PRO A 49 8.13 -16.32 14.27
C PRO A 49 7.31 -16.85 15.47
N PRO A 50 6.01 -17.10 15.31
CA PRO A 50 5.19 -17.77 16.33
C PRO A 50 5.66 -19.21 16.58
N PRO A 51 5.35 -19.82 17.75
CA PRO A 51 5.65 -21.22 18.01
C PRO A 51 5.04 -22.15 16.94
N GLY A 52 5.86 -23.06 16.40
CA GLY A 52 5.47 -23.99 15.34
C GLY A 52 5.43 -23.38 13.93
N TRP A 53 5.95 -22.15 13.76
CA TRP A 53 6.12 -21.49 12.48
C TRP A 53 7.60 -21.27 12.17
N GLN A 54 7.98 -21.56 10.93
CA GLN A 54 9.34 -21.39 10.45
C GLN A 54 9.42 -20.41 9.29
N PRO A 55 10.42 -19.50 9.28
CA PRO A 55 10.71 -18.69 8.11
C PRO A 55 11.23 -19.58 6.98
N ARG A 56 10.64 -19.44 5.79
CA ARG A 56 11.13 -20.08 4.58
C ARG A 56 11.40 -19.03 3.51
N PRO A 57 12.48 -19.18 2.70
CA PRO A 57 12.73 -18.27 1.59
C PRO A 57 11.51 -18.17 0.68
N LEU A 58 11.04 -16.96 0.40
CA LEU A 58 9.77 -16.66 -0.27
C LEU A 58 9.60 -17.46 -1.58
N ARG A 59 10.65 -17.50 -2.41
CA ARG A 59 10.64 -18.26 -3.67
C ARG A 59 10.37 -19.76 -3.43
N SER A 60 11.05 -20.35 -2.45
CA SER A 60 10.88 -21.77 -2.11
C SER A 60 9.50 -22.03 -1.50
N ALA A 61 9.01 -21.11 -0.67
CA ALA A 61 7.68 -21.18 -0.09
C ALA A 61 6.59 -21.13 -1.18
N MET A 62 6.65 -20.17 -2.09
CA MET A 62 5.70 -20.03 -3.21
C MET A 62 5.65 -21.29 -4.09
N GLN A 63 6.80 -21.93 -4.33
CA GLN A 63 6.86 -23.18 -5.10
C GLN A 63 6.23 -24.38 -4.38
N SER A 64 6.15 -24.35 -3.05
CA SER A 64 5.52 -25.40 -2.25
C SER A 64 4.02 -25.19 -2.02
N LEU A 65 3.50 -24.00 -2.35
CA LEU A 65 2.09 -23.65 -2.20
C LEU A 65 1.32 -23.94 -3.50
N VAL A 66 0.01 -24.14 -3.39
CA VAL A 66 -0.87 -24.13 -4.57
C VAL A 66 -0.80 -22.78 -5.28
N PRO A 67 -0.96 -22.71 -6.62
CA PRO A 67 -0.66 -21.51 -7.41
C PRO A 67 -1.31 -20.22 -6.91
N VAL A 68 -2.58 -20.30 -6.47
CA VAL A 68 -3.31 -19.13 -5.98
C VAL A 68 -2.74 -18.59 -4.66
N LEU A 69 -2.33 -19.47 -3.75
CA LEU A 69 -1.67 -19.07 -2.49
C LEU A 69 -0.24 -18.60 -2.74
N GLY A 70 0.46 -19.18 -3.71
CA GLY A 70 1.76 -18.69 -4.16
C GLY A 70 1.68 -17.26 -4.71
N ALA A 71 0.68 -16.97 -5.55
CA ALA A 71 0.44 -15.61 -6.06
C ALA A 71 0.08 -14.62 -4.94
N LEU A 72 -0.78 -15.04 -4.01
CA LEU A 72 -1.14 -14.24 -2.83
C LEU A 72 0.06 -13.96 -1.93
N ALA A 73 0.92 -14.95 -1.68
CA ALA A 73 2.17 -14.77 -0.93
C ALA A 73 3.13 -13.80 -1.63
N GLY A 74 3.19 -13.85 -2.97
CA GLY A 74 3.94 -12.89 -3.78
C GLY A 74 3.42 -11.46 -3.61
N ARG A 75 2.10 -11.26 -3.69
CA ARG A 75 1.44 -9.97 -3.43
C ARG A 75 1.70 -9.48 -2.00
N ALA A 76 1.55 -10.35 -1.00
CA ALA A 76 1.80 -10.04 0.40
C ALA A 76 3.24 -9.54 0.63
N ALA A 77 4.23 -10.22 0.07
CA ALA A 77 5.62 -9.80 0.17
C ALA A 77 5.90 -8.48 -0.54
N GLN A 78 5.18 -8.18 -1.64
CA GLN A 78 5.27 -6.90 -2.32
C GLN A 78 4.67 -5.77 -1.47
N ALA A 79 3.48 -5.98 -0.88
CA ALA A 79 2.83 -5.00 -0.01
C ALA A 79 3.68 -4.67 1.22
N LEU A 80 4.17 -5.69 1.92
CA LEU A 80 5.03 -5.49 3.10
C LEU A 80 6.38 -4.85 2.76
N GLU A 81 6.95 -5.15 1.59
CA GLU A 81 8.17 -4.46 1.15
C GLU A 81 7.89 -3.00 0.82
N TRP A 82 6.75 -2.71 0.18
CA TRP A 82 6.33 -1.36 -0.14
C TRP A 82 6.16 -0.54 1.15
N ASP A 83 5.39 -1.05 2.12
CA ASP A 83 5.19 -0.44 3.44
C ASP A 83 6.50 -0.06 4.14
N ARG A 84 7.46 -0.99 4.12
CA ARG A 84 8.78 -0.81 4.72
C ARG A 84 9.61 0.28 4.04
N SER A 85 9.40 0.53 2.74
CA SER A 85 10.29 1.37 1.93
C SER A 85 9.63 2.63 1.34
N HIS A 86 8.31 2.81 1.48
CA HIS A 86 7.55 3.87 0.79
C HIS A 86 6.64 4.72 1.69
N ARG A 87 6.71 4.57 3.02
CA ARG A 87 6.08 5.53 3.96
C ARG A 87 6.55 6.98 3.79
N PHE A 88 7.76 7.16 3.28
CA PHE A 88 8.32 8.42 2.82
C PHE A 88 8.98 8.21 1.46
N CYS A 89 9.32 9.30 0.74
CA CYS A 89 10.15 9.14 -0.46
C CYS A 89 11.48 8.46 -0.09
N GLY A 90 11.70 7.22 -0.56
CA GLY A 90 12.90 6.43 -0.25
C GLY A 90 14.24 7.02 -0.68
N VAL A 91 14.23 8.17 -1.37
CA VAL A 91 15.43 8.92 -1.78
C VAL A 91 15.68 10.15 -0.90
N CYS A 92 14.65 10.81 -0.37
CA CYS A 92 14.82 12.09 0.36
C CYS A 92 14.01 12.23 1.67
N GLY A 93 13.30 11.20 2.11
CA GLY A 93 12.59 11.17 3.41
C GLY A 93 11.43 12.16 3.53
N THR A 94 11.00 12.73 2.42
CA THR A 94 9.98 13.78 2.36
C THR A 94 8.57 13.19 2.27
N PRO A 95 7.53 13.86 2.82
CA PRO A 95 6.14 13.48 2.60
C PRO A 95 5.82 13.27 1.12
N THR A 96 4.98 12.28 0.81
CA THR A 96 4.60 11.93 -0.56
C THR A 96 3.08 11.85 -0.70
N ALA A 97 2.60 11.65 -1.93
CA ALA A 97 1.17 11.47 -2.17
C ALA A 97 0.70 10.10 -1.64
N LEU A 98 -0.56 10.01 -1.23
CA LEU A 98 -1.20 8.73 -0.86
C LEU A 98 -1.11 7.75 -2.03
N ALA A 99 -0.92 6.47 -1.71
CA ALA A 99 -0.82 5.42 -2.70
C ALA A 99 -1.07 4.06 -2.06
N GLY A 100 -1.83 3.21 -2.76
CA GLY A 100 -2.07 1.83 -2.33
C GLY A 100 -2.20 0.89 -3.52
N PHE A 101 -2.52 -0.38 -3.24
CA PHE A 101 -2.62 -1.41 -4.25
C PHE A 101 -4.06 -1.58 -4.73
N VAL A 102 -4.22 -1.76 -6.04
CA VAL A 102 -5.51 -2.13 -6.63
C VAL A 102 -5.85 -3.57 -6.25
N GLU A 103 -7.05 -3.77 -5.71
CA GLU A 103 -7.55 -5.09 -5.35
C GLU A 103 -8.10 -5.87 -6.56
N ALA A 104 -8.30 -7.18 -6.38
CA ALA A 104 -8.83 -8.01 -7.45
C ALA A 104 -10.31 -7.68 -7.70
N GLY A 105 -10.66 -7.30 -8.92
CA GLY A 105 -12.02 -6.89 -9.28
C GLY A 105 -12.32 -5.42 -9.02
N GLU A 106 -11.32 -4.64 -8.59
CA GLU A 106 -11.42 -3.22 -8.30
C GLU A 106 -11.00 -2.38 -9.53
N SER A 107 -11.69 -1.26 -9.78
CA SER A 107 -11.25 -0.25 -10.75
C SER A 107 -10.13 0.63 -10.16
N LEU A 108 -9.41 1.37 -11.00
CA LEU A 108 -8.40 2.32 -10.49
C LEU A 108 -9.05 3.44 -9.68
N GLU A 109 -10.24 3.87 -10.11
CA GLU A 109 -11.04 4.90 -9.47
C GLU A 109 -11.54 4.45 -8.09
N ASP A 110 -12.08 3.22 -8.01
CA ASP A 110 -12.53 2.65 -6.73
C ASP A 110 -11.36 2.48 -5.76
N CYS A 111 -10.20 2.05 -6.26
CA CYS A 111 -8.97 1.97 -5.45
C CYS A 111 -8.59 3.33 -4.86
N VAL A 112 -8.59 4.41 -5.66
CA VAL A 112 -8.30 5.76 -5.14
C VAL A 112 -9.31 6.18 -4.08
N HIS A 113 -10.60 5.89 -4.27
CA HIS A 113 -11.62 6.22 -3.28
C HIS A 113 -11.45 5.42 -1.97
N ARG A 114 -11.18 4.12 -2.07
CA ARG A 114 -10.97 3.23 -0.93
C ARG A 114 -9.73 3.64 -0.14
N GLU A 115 -8.58 3.71 -0.80
CA GLU A 115 -7.30 4.03 -0.15
C GLU A 115 -7.34 5.39 0.57
N VAL A 116 -7.88 6.43 -0.09
CA VAL A 116 -7.98 7.75 0.53
C VAL A 116 -8.94 7.74 1.75
N ALA A 117 -10.01 6.96 1.70
CA ALA A 117 -10.94 6.83 2.80
C ALA A 117 -10.37 6.00 3.96
N GLU A 118 -9.65 4.91 3.67
CA GLU A 118 -9.01 4.04 4.65
C GLU A 118 -7.84 4.77 5.34
N GLU A 119 -6.89 5.29 4.56
CA GLU A 119 -5.63 5.83 5.08
C GLU A 119 -5.78 7.15 5.86
N VAL A 120 -6.70 8.02 5.46
CA VAL A 120 -6.80 9.39 6.03
C VAL A 120 -8.24 9.86 6.29
N ALA A 121 -9.26 9.03 6.10
CA ALA A 121 -10.67 9.33 6.40
C ALA A 121 -11.29 10.54 5.66
N VAL A 122 -10.76 10.92 4.49
CA VAL A 122 -11.34 11.99 3.66
C VAL A 122 -12.05 11.43 2.44
N THR A 123 -13.00 12.20 1.90
CA THR A 123 -13.71 11.86 0.67
C THR A 123 -13.25 12.77 -0.47
N VAL A 124 -12.95 12.15 -1.61
CA VAL A 124 -12.53 12.84 -2.84
C VAL A 124 -13.49 12.55 -3.99
N GLN A 125 -13.51 13.44 -4.99
CA GLN A 125 -14.28 13.32 -6.24
C GLN A 125 -13.47 13.91 -7.41
N ASP A 126 -14.05 13.88 -8.62
CA ASP A 126 -13.47 14.45 -9.85
C ASP A 126 -12.06 13.94 -10.13
N LEU A 127 -11.89 12.61 -10.02
CA LEU A 127 -10.63 11.96 -10.32
C LEU A 127 -10.23 12.25 -11.76
N ARG A 128 -9.02 12.74 -11.95
CA ARG A 128 -8.41 12.97 -13.26
C ARG A 128 -7.12 12.18 -13.34
N TYR A 129 -7.05 11.25 -14.29
CA TYR A 129 -5.82 10.52 -14.58
C TYR A 129 -4.70 11.51 -14.92
N TYR A 130 -3.58 11.37 -14.22
CA TYR A 130 -2.38 12.19 -14.43
C TYR A 130 -1.36 11.48 -15.30
N GLY A 131 -1.05 10.23 -14.98
CA GLY A 131 0.01 9.48 -15.65
C GLY A 131 0.29 8.13 -15.01
N SER A 132 1.27 7.42 -15.56
CA SER A 132 1.76 6.18 -14.99
C SER A 132 3.29 6.09 -15.03
N GLN A 133 3.86 5.34 -14.10
CA GLN A 133 5.30 5.15 -14.00
C GLN A 133 5.60 3.73 -13.50
N SER A 134 6.49 3.03 -14.20
CA SER A 134 7.06 1.79 -13.69
C SER A 134 7.87 2.09 -12.44
N TRP A 135 7.58 1.39 -11.35
CA TRP A 135 8.24 1.56 -10.07
C TRP A 135 8.98 0.28 -9.68
N PRO A 136 10.33 0.30 -9.68
CA PRO A 136 11.14 -0.91 -9.67
C PRO A 136 11.24 -1.60 -8.31
N PHE A 137 10.62 -1.06 -7.25
CA PHE A 137 10.67 -1.61 -5.90
C PHE A 137 9.27 -1.73 -5.29
N PRO A 138 8.70 -2.94 -5.11
CA PRO A 138 9.27 -4.25 -5.42
C PRO A 138 9.12 -4.66 -6.90
N HIS A 139 8.01 -4.36 -7.59
CA HIS A 139 7.77 -4.47 -9.05
C HIS A 139 6.35 -3.96 -9.37
N SER A 140 6.13 -2.64 -9.32
CA SER A 140 4.77 -2.06 -9.39
C SER A 140 4.61 -1.14 -10.61
N LEU A 141 3.37 -0.98 -11.08
CA LEU A 141 2.98 0.11 -11.96
C LEU A 141 2.25 1.15 -11.11
N MET A 142 2.85 2.33 -10.93
CA MET A 142 2.17 3.45 -10.31
C MET A 142 1.24 4.07 -11.34
N VAL A 143 -0.02 4.27 -10.96
CA VAL A 143 -0.98 5.06 -11.73
C VAL A 143 -1.44 6.21 -10.86
N ALA A 144 -1.17 7.44 -11.30
CA ALA A 144 -1.43 8.62 -10.51
C ALA A 144 -2.69 9.33 -10.99
N PHE A 145 -3.46 9.82 -10.01
CA PHE A 145 -4.62 10.67 -10.21
C PHE A 145 -4.45 11.95 -9.40
N THR A 146 -5.05 13.02 -9.90
CA THR A 146 -5.42 14.18 -9.07
C THR A 146 -6.89 14.07 -8.71
N ALA A 147 -7.29 14.53 -7.53
CA ALA A 147 -8.68 14.49 -7.09
C ALA A 147 -9.04 15.74 -6.26
N ARG A 148 -10.33 16.05 -6.18
CA ARG A 148 -10.88 17.16 -5.40
C ARG A 148 -11.41 16.65 -4.06
N TRP A 149 -10.96 17.25 -2.96
CA TRP A 149 -11.55 17.01 -1.64
C TRP A 149 -12.99 17.54 -1.58
N VAL A 150 -13.91 16.75 -1.01
CA VAL A 150 -15.33 17.12 -0.86
C VAL A 150 -15.89 16.93 0.55
N GLY A 151 -15.12 16.30 1.47
CA GLY A 151 -15.56 16.12 2.85
C GLY A 151 -14.63 15.23 3.68
N GLY A 152 -14.94 15.11 4.97
CA GLY A 152 -14.14 14.38 5.95
C GLY A 152 -13.01 15.22 6.56
N GLU A 153 -12.50 14.76 7.69
CA GLU A 153 -11.35 15.32 8.39
C GLU A 153 -10.20 14.32 8.33
N ILE A 154 -8.95 14.81 8.27
CA ILE A 154 -7.79 13.92 8.21
C ILE A 154 -7.69 13.14 9.53
N VAL A 155 -7.86 11.82 9.45
CA VAL A 155 -7.63 10.88 10.55
C VAL A 155 -6.71 9.77 10.01
N PRO A 156 -5.39 9.82 10.32
CA PRO A 156 -4.45 8.81 9.84
C PRO A 156 -4.79 7.40 10.36
N GLN A 157 -4.76 6.41 9.47
CA GLN A 157 -4.94 5.01 9.84
C GLN A 157 -3.79 4.51 10.73
N PRO A 158 -4.07 4.03 11.96
CA PRO A 158 -3.04 3.53 12.85
C PRO A 158 -2.31 2.32 12.27
N GLY A 159 -0.99 2.45 12.17
CA GLY A 159 -0.08 1.42 11.67
C GLY A 159 0.28 1.54 10.19
N GLU A 160 -0.31 2.49 9.46
CA GLU A 160 -0.08 2.71 8.03
C GLU A 160 0.40 4.13 7.75
N ILE A 161 -0.37 5.14 8.17
CA ILE A 161 -0.01 6.55 8.04
C ILE A 161 0.40 7.10 9.42
N GLU A 162 1.67 7.48 9.55
CA GLU A 162 2.19 8.11 10.78
C GLU A 162 1.75 9.58 10.88
N HIS A 163 1.78 10.32 9.76
CA HIS A 163 1.45 11.74 9.73
C HIS A 163 0.85 12.13 8.38
N ALA A 164 -0.31 12.79 8.40
CA ALA A 164 -0.95 13.41 7.24
C ALA A 164 -1.47 14.80 7.61
N GLN A 165 -1.36 15.75 6.69
CA GLN A 165 -1.85 17.11 6.89
C GLN A 165 -2.17 17.78 5.56
N TRP A 166 -3.03 18.79 5.62
CA TRP A 166 -3.21 19.72 4.52
C TRP A 166 -2.03 20.70 4.46
N PHE A 167 -1.56 20.99 3.26
CA PHE A 167 -0.49 21.96 3.05
C PHE A 167 -0.99 23.11 2.18
N ALA A 168 -0.66 24.34 2.57
CA ALA A 168 -0.88 25.48 1.71
C ALA A 168 0.05 25.39 0.48
N ILE A 169 -0.47 25.78 -0.69
CA ILE A 169 0.22 25.64 -1.98
C ILE A 169 1.55 26.42 -2.01
N ASP A 170 1.63 27.51 -1.27
CA ASP A 170 2.80 28.39 -1.12
C ASP A 170 3.71 28.00 0.07
N ALA A 171 3.31 27.01 0.86
CA ALA A 171 4.05 26.54 2.05
C ALA A 171 4.15 25.00 2.10
N LEU A 172 4.40 24.38 0.95
CA LEU A 172 4.66 22.94 0.88
C LEU A 172 5.95 22.58 1.63
N PRO A 173 6.04 21.36 2.20
CA PRO A 173 7.30 20.83 2.69
C PRO A 173 8.23 20.56 1.49
N GLY A 174 9.31 19.79 1.72
CA GLY A 174 10.02 19.20 0.58
C GLY A 174 9.03 18.52 -0.38
N ILE A 175 9.40 18.43 -1.66
CA ILE A 175 8.66 17.64 -2.64
C ILE A 175 9.58 16.51 -3.10
N PRO A 176 9.07 15.28 -3.30
CA PRO A 176 9.85 14.20 -3.89
C PRO A 176 10.58 14.61 -5.18
N PRO A 177 11.70 13.93 -5.51
CA PRO A 177 12.51 14.27 -6.67
C PRO A 177 11.73 14.18 -7.99
N ARG A 178 12.17 14.93 -8.99
CA ARG A 178 11.55 14.98 -10.34
C ARG A 178 11.67 13.68 -11.15
N PHE A 179 12.24 12.61 -10.63
CA PHE A 179 12.16 11.31 -11.30
C PHE A 179 10.97 10.48 -10.81
N SER A 180 10.35 10.82 -9.67
CA SER A 180 9.20 10.08 -9.14
C SER A 180 7.89 10.68 -9.63
N ILE A 181 6.91 9.82 -9.91
CA ILE A 181 5.58 10.25 -10.35
C ILE A 181 4.89 11.13 -9.31
N ALA A 182 5.09 10.88 -8.01
CA ALA A 182 4.60 11.75 -6.95
C ALA A 182 5.24 13.16 -7.00
N GLY A 183 6.55 13.24 -7.29
CA GLY A 183 7.25 14.51 -7.43
C GLY A 183 6.76 15.32 -8.64
N HIS A 184 6.42 14.65 -9.74
CA HIS A 184 5.79 15.26 -10.91
C HIS A 184 4.36 15.71 -10.62
N LEU A 185 3.52 14.82 -10.07
CA LEU A 185 2.13 15.06 -9.71
C LEU A 185 1.97 16.31 -8.84
N ILE A 186 2.74 16.41 -7.75
CA ILE A 186 2.64 17.55 -6.82
C ILE A 186 3.02 18.87 -7.51
N ARG A 187 4.15 18.89 -8.24
CA ARG A 187 4.62 20.12 -8.90
C ARG A 187 3.66 20.63 -9.96
N ASP A 188 3.15 19.73 -10.78
CA ASP A 188 2.27 20.09 -11.89
C ASP A 188 0.88 20.50 -11.37
N THR A 189 0.40 19.85 -10.31
CA THR A 189 -0.86 20.24 -9.63
C THR A 189 -0.73 21.64 -9.03
N VAL A 190 0.37 21.94 -8.33
CA VAL A 190 0.66 23.27 -7.78
C VAL A 190 0.68 24.33 -8.88
N ALA A 191 1.41 24.08 -9.97
CA ALA A 191 1.50 25.01 -11.08
C ALA A 191 0.13 25.25 -11.72
N ALA A 192 -0.68 24.20 -11.90
CA ALA A 192 -2.03 24.30 -12.44
C ALA A 192 -2.96 25.11 -11.51
N MET A 193 -2.90 24.88 -10.19
CA MET A 193 -3.71 25.64 -9.23
C MET A 193 -3.32 27.12 -9.17
N GLN A 194 -2.02 27.42 -9.20
CA GLN A 194 -1.52 28.81 -9.25
C GLN A 194 -1.92 29.54 -10.55
N ALA A 195 -2.06 28.81 -11.65
CA ALA A 195 -2.56 29.32 -12.92
C ALA A 195 -4.09 29.47 -12.98
N GLY A 196 -4.83 29.13 -11.90
CA GLY A 196 -6.29 29.13 -11.87
C GLY A 196 -6.95 27.96 -12.60
N GLY A 197 -6.19 26.92 -12.95
CA GLY A 197 -6.60 25.77 -13.76
C GLY A 197 -7.36 24.67 -13.01
N TRP A 198 -7.86 24.95 -11.81
CA TRP A 198 -8.64 24.00 -11.00
C TRP A 198 -9.95 24.65 -10.57
N GLY A 199 -11.02 24.33 -11.31
CA GLY A 199 -12.42 24.64 -11.02
C GLY A 199 -13.24 23.36 -11.08
#